data_AF-A0AAD7ERI2-F1
#
_entry.id   AF-A0AAD7ERI2-F1
#
_cell.length_a   1.000
_cell.length_b   1.000
_cell.length_c   1.000
_cell.angle_alpha   90.00
_cell.angle_beta   90.00
_cell.angle_gamma   90.00
#
_symmetry.space_group_name_H-M   'P 1'
#
loop_
_entity.id
_entity.type
_entity.pdbx_description
1 polymer ?
#
loop_
_entity_poly.entity_id
_entity_poly.type
_entity_poly.pdbx_seq_one_letter_code
_entity_poly.pdbx_strand_id
1 'polypeptide(L)'
;MTFPKTFDAYVPSNGADFLGLSTFQAEYVPFATLQAVTVSPASDSFAYAKKLAPPGVFAHVLRCFYFSLALLYTGFPSGTPGVAQIGFEELSLRVYYTSLLHDLAFSNNTEVLAHPAHAMTFELQGAIMTYEHLHAAAPSLDPHQVGDIVQSIVLHTSAWTSGNSSANQILLAISAGFDAGGFNGTGIVDYTRLWNPKTVAEIEKAYPYGDAHTEVAGLITSEVTQKPNCLFSHIPGGLDGLLNNLRVGPIAPV
;
A
#
# COMPACT_ATOMS: atom_id res chain seq x y z
N MET A 1 19.01 2.84 14.81
CA MET A 1 18.80 1.38 14.67
C MET A 1 19.14 0.94 13.24
N THR A 2 19.12 -0.35 12.98
CA THR A 2 19.21 -0.93 11.62
C THR A 2 17.97 -1.76 11.38
N PHE A 3 17.55 -1.92 10.13
CA PHE A 3 16.46 -2.83 9.80
C PHE A 3 16.72 -4.25 10.36
N PRO A 4 15.71 -4.90 10.95
CA PRO A 4 15.76 -6.34 11.23
C PRO A 4 16.13 -7.13 9.98
N LYS A 5 16.84 -8.25 10.15
CA LYS A 5 17.24 -9.11 9.01
C LYS A 5 16.07 -9.87 8.41
N THR A 6 15.10 -10.23 9.25
CA THR A 6 13.93 -11.03 8.89
C THR A 6 12.69 -10.53 9.61
N PHE A 7 11.53 -10.86 9.04
CA PHE A 7 10.21 -10.56 9.57
C PHE A 7 9.34 -11.80 9.49
N ASP A 8 8.24 -11.82 10.25
CA ASP A 8 7.21 -12.82 10.08
C ASP A 8 6.63 -12.71 8.67
N ALA A 9 6.69 -13.78 7.88
CA ALA A 9 6.20 -13.80 6.49
C ALA A 9 4.67 -13.72 6.42
N TYR A 10 3.99 -14.13 7.50
CA TYR A 10 2.55 -14.07 7.65
C TYR A 10 2.18 -13.51 9.01
N VAL A 11 1.18 -12.65 9.04
CA VAL A 11 0.66 -12.05 10.27
C VAL A 11 -0.87 -12.05 10.25
N PRO A 12 -1.54 -11.90 11.40
CA PRO A 12 -3.00 -11.81 11.43
C PRO A 12 -3.51 -10.68 10.53
N SER A 13 -4.57 -10.95 9.77
CA SER A 13 -5.23 -9.92 8.96
C SER A 13 -6.10 -8.98 9.79
N ASN A 14 -6.49 -9.41 10.99
CA ASN A 14 -7.18 -8.58 11.96
C ASN A 14 -6.21 -7.64 12.68
N GLY A 15 -6.53 -6.35 12.73
CA GLY A 15 -5.64 -5.34 13.30
C GLY A 15 -5.35 -5.48 14.79
N ALA A 16 -6.29 -5.96 15.61
CA ALA A 16 -6.06 -6.14 17.04
C ALA A 16 -5.02 -7.26 17.29
N ASP A 17 -5.16 -8.38 16.59
CA ASP A 17 -4.22 -9.51 16.68
C ASP A 17 -2.86 -9.14 16.08
N PHE A 18 -2.85 -8.42 14.95
CA PHE A 18 -1.63 -7.89 14.34
C PHE A 18 -0.86 -6.96 15.28
N LEU A 19 -1.55 -6.00 15.90
CA LEU A 19 -0.96 -5.09 16.88
C LEU A 19 -0.49 -5.82 18.14
N GLY A 20 -1.15 -6.92 18.52
CA GLY A 20 -0.75 -7.78 19.63
C GLY A 20 0.58 -8.50 19.41
N LEU A 21 0.94 -8.78 18.15
CA LEU A 21 2.24 -9.36 17.77
C LEU A 21 3.32 -8.31 17.48
N SER A 22 2.90 -7.06 17.26
CA SER A 22 3.81 -5.99 16.88
C SER A 22 4.42 -5.30 18.09
N THR A 23 5.62 -4.74 17.93
CA THR A 23 6.29 -3.96 18.98
C THR A 23 6.42 -2.50 18.59
N PHE A 24 5.46 -1.98 17.82
CA PHE A 24 5.54 -0.63 17.25
C PHE A 24 5.82 0.43 18.31
N GLN A 25 6.83 1.24 18.02
CA GLN A 25 7.08 2.50 18.68
C GLN A 25 7.11 3.58 17.60
N ALA A 26 6.32 4.63 17.75
CA ALA A 26 6.30 5.78 16.82
C ALA A 26 7.58 6.63 16.95
N GLU A 27 8.73 5.99 16.83
CA GLU A 27 10.05 6.60 16.86
C GLU A 27 10.36 7.32 15.55
N TYR A 28 11.09 8.41 15.67
CA TYR A 28 11.51 9.16 14.51
C TYR A 28 12.56 8.39 13.71
N VAL A 29 12.22 8.08 12.46
CA VAL A 29 13.12 7.55 11.44
C VAL A 29 13.37 8.65 10.40
N PRO A 30 14.61 9.12 10.20
CA PRO A 30 14.91 10.09 9.16
C PRO A 30 14.53 9.54 7.78
N PHE A 31 13.91 10.35 6.93
CA PHE A 31 13.54 9.89 5.58
C PHE A 31 14.78 9.44 4.77
N ALA A 32 15.93 10.08 4.97
CA ALA A 32 17.19 9.65 4.36
C ALA A 32 17.60 8.21 4.70
N THR A 33 17.23 7.70 5.89
CA THR A 33 17.45 6.30 6.28
C THR A 33 16.59 5.36 5.44
N LEU A 34 15.34 5.75 5.15
CA LEU A 34 14.43 4.98 4.32
C LEU A 34 14.85 5.03 2.84
N GLN A 35 15.31 6.19 2.36
CA GLN A 35 15.82 6.35 0.99
C GLN A 35 17.11 5.57 0.71
N ALA A 36 17.89 5.26 1.75
CA ALA A 36 19.09 4.46 1.62
C ALA A 36 18.79 2.97 1.33
N VAL A 37 17.53 2.53 1.47
CA VAL A 37 17.11 1.19 1.09
C VAL A 37 17.07 1.08 -0.44
N THR A 38 18.06 0.39 -1.00
CA THR A 38 18.12 0.08 -2.42
C THR A 38 17.29 -1.16 -2.73
N VAL A 39 16.28 -1.02 -3.58
CA VAL A 39 15.58 -2.14 -4.19
C VAL A 39 16.12 -2.37 -5.61
N SER A 40 16.31 -3.63 -5.98
CA SER A 40 16.77 -4.08 -7.31
C SER A 40 15.99 -3.38 -8.44
N PRO A 41 16.59 -3.09 -9.62
CA PRO A 41 16.01 -2.16 -10.59
C PRO A 41 14.63 -2.62 -11.07
N ALA A 42 13.61 -1.98 -10.51
CA ALA A 42 12.24 -2.01 -10.96
C ALA A 42 11.95 -0.76 -11.81
N SER A 43 12.94 -0.28 -12.58
CA SER A 43 12.87 0.94 -13.39
C SER A 43 11.70 0.91 -14.37
N ASP A 44 11.43 -0.26 -14.93
CA ASP A 44 10.36 -0.44 -15.90
C ASP A 44 9.00 -0.37 -15.21
N SER A 45 8.88 -0.92 -14.01
CA SER A 45 7.67 -0.81 -13.18
C SER A 45 7.45 0.61 -12.67
N PHE A 46 8.52 1.33 -12.31
CA PHE A 46 8.45 2.74 -11.95
C PHE A 46 7.98 3.60 -13.13
N ALA A 47 8.56 3.38 -14.32
CA ALA A 47 8.17 4.07 -15.53
C ALA A 47 6.71 3.74 -15.91
N TYR A 48 6.31 2.48 -15.77
CA TYR A 48 4.96 2.01 -16.03
C TYR A 48 3.93 2.66 -15.09
N ALA A 49 4.17 2.61 -13.78
CA ALA A 49 3.32 3.28 -12.79
C ALA A 49 3.23 4.78 -13.04
N LYS A 50 4.36 5.45 -13.30
CA LYS A 50 4.39 6.90 -13.58
C LYS A 50 3.65 7.29 -14.86
N LYS A 51 3.64 6.41 -15.87
CA LYS A 51 2.93 6.61 -17.14
C LYS A 51 1.41 6.51 -16.94
N LEU A 52 0.97 5.56 -16.11
CA LEU A 52 -0.45 5.24 -15.97
C LEU A 52 -1.15 6.04 -14.88
N ALA A 53 -0.51 6.22 -13.72
CA ALA A 53 -1.14 6.87 -12.57
C ALA A 53 -1.18 8.40 -12.72
N PRO A 54 -2.28 9.07 -12.32
CA PRO A 54 -2.29 10.51 -12.11
C PRO A 54 -1.18 10.96 -11.13
N PRO A 55 -0.70 12.22 -11.21
CA PRO A 55 0.40 12.67 -10.36
C PRO A 55 0.17 12.48 -8.86
N GLY A 56 -1.05 12.72 -8.35
CA GLY A 56 -1.39 12.54 -6.94
C GLY A 56 -1.37 11.06 -6.51
N VAL A 57 -1.92 10.18 -7.36
CA VAL A 57 -1.87 8.72 -7.15
C VAL A 57 -0.44 8.20 -7.24
N PHE A 58 0.37 8.71 -8.17
CA PHE A 58 1.78 8.33 -8.27
C PHE A 58 2.59 8.77 -7.03
N ALA A 59 2.28 9.93 -6.46
CA ALA A 59 2.89 10.34 -5.20
C ALA A 59 2.40 9.46 -4.03
N HIS A 60 1.13 9.07 -4.01
CA HIS A 60 0.53 8.16 -3.02
C HIS A 60 1.25 6.80 -2.99
N VAL A 61 1.43 6.15 -4.13
CA VAL A 61 2.11 4.85 -4.19
C VAL A 61 3.55 4.90 -3.67
N LEU A 62 4.26 6.01 -3.88
CA LEU A 62 5.61 6.22 -3.36
C LEU A 62 5.60 6.46 -1.85
N ARG A 63 4.66 7.26 -1.33
CA ARG A 63 4.49 7.42 0.13
C ARG A 63 4.19 6.09 0.80
N CYS A 64 3.32 5.26 0.23
CA CYS A 64 2.97 3.93 0.76
C CYS A 64 4.20 3.03 0.92
N PHE A 65 5.12 3.03 -0.05
CA PHE A 65 6.38 2.30 0.05
C PHE A 65 7.21 2.78 1.24
N TYR A 66 7.38 4.09 1.40
CA TYR A 66 8.20 4.64 2.49
C TYR A 66 7.54 4.51 3.86
N PHE A 67 6.21 4.62 3.96
CA PHE A 67 5.49 4.31 5.19
C PHE A 67 5.65 2.83 5.57
N SER A 68 5.61 1.92 4.60
CA SER A 68 5.88 0.50 4.85
C SER A 68 7.31 0.26 5.36
N LEU A 69 8.31 0.91 4.75
CA LEU A 69 9.68 0.85 5.26
C LEU A 69 9.80 1.40 6.68
N ALA A 70 9.10 2.49 7.00
CA ALA A 70 9.08 3.02 8.35
C ALA A 70 8.51 1.99 9.35
N LEU A 71 7.42 1.30 9.02
CA LEU A 71 6.86 0.22 9.86
C LEU A 71 7.84 -0.93 10.08
N LEU A 72 8.52 -1.38 9.01
CA LEU A 72 9.54 -2.41 9.10
C LEU A 72 10.70 -2.00 10.03
N TYR A 73 10.99 -0.70 10.10
CA TYR A 73 12.02 -0.18 10.98
C TYR A 73 11.55 -0.09 12.45
N THR A 74 10.27 0.20 12.68
CA THR A 74 9.77 0.63 14.00
C THR A 74 9.03 -0.43 14.81
N GLY A 75 8.99 -1.69 14.36
CA GLY A 75 8.50 -2.79 15.19
C GLY A 75 7.51 -3.75 14.52
N PHE A 76 7.60 -3.92 13.20
CA PHE A 76 6.86 -4.96 12.50
C PHE A 76 7.19 -6.36 13.07
N PRO A 77 6.21 -7.29 13.16
CA PRO A 77 6.41 -8.62 13.74
C PRO A 77 7.60 -9.40 13.16
N SER A 78 8.36 -10.05 14.03
CA SER A 78 9.54 -10.84 13.66
C SER A 78 9.84 -11.89 14.73
N GLY A 79 10.21 -13.10 14.30
CA GLY A 79 10.62 -14.19 15.19
C GLY A 79 9.47 -14.84 15.96
N THR A 80 8.23 -14.72 15.50
CA THR A 80 7.09 -15.40 16.15
C THR A 80 7.24 -16.93 16.03
N PRO A 81 7.15 -17.68 17.14
CA PRO A 81 7.30 -19.13 17.11
C PRO A 81 6.31 -19.81 16.15
N GLY A 82 6.84 -20.64 15.24
CA GLY A 82 6.04 -21.39 14.27
C GLY A 82 5.62 -20.60 13.03
N VAL A 83 5.99 -19.32 12.92
CA VAL A 83 5.72 -18.49 11.73
C VAL A 83 6.93 -18.47 10.81
N ALA A 84 6.70 -18.75 9.53
CA ALA A 84 7.74 -18.65 8.50
C ALA A 84 8.34 -17.23 8.47
N GLN A 85 9.63 -17.12 8.21
CA GLN A 85 10.33 -15.82 8.18
C GLN A 85 10.64 -15.42 6.74
N ILE A 86 10.58 -14.12 6.44
CA ILE A 86 10.99 -13.53 5.16
C ILE A 86 12.16 -12.57 5.38
N GLY A 87 13.14 -12.57 4.47
CA GLY A 87 14.29 -11.66 4.54
C GLY A 87 13.89 -10.21 4.23
N PHE A 88 14.58 -9.24 4.85
CA PHE A 88 14.31 -7.81 4.60
C PHE A 88 14.43 -7.41 3.12
N GLU A 89 15.47 -7.89 2.42
CA GLU A 89 15.68 -7.58 1.01
C GLU A 89 14.51 -8.08 0.14
N GLU A 90 14.06 -9.31 0.39
CA GLU A 90 12.94 -9.90 -0.34
C GLU A 90 11.62 -9.20 -0.03
N LEU A 91 11.33 -8.93 1.25
CA LEU A 91 10.10 -8.25 1.65
C LEU A 91 10.07 -6.81 1.10
N SER A 92 11.16 -6.06 1.22
CA SER A 92 11.23 -4.69 0.70
C SER A 92 11.09 -4.64 -0.82
N LEU A 93 11.60 -5.63 -1.55
CA LEU A 93 11.37 -5.77 -3.00
C LEU A 93 9.89 -5.98 -3.33
N ARG A 94 9.22 -6.91 -2.64
CA ARG A 94 7.79 -7.19 -2.84
C ARG A 94 6.94 -5.97 -2.50
N VAL A 95 7.23 -5.31 -1.38
CA VAL A 95 6.53 -4.09 -0.94
C VAL A 95 6.74 -2.96 -1.94
N TYR A 96 7.93 -2.84 -2.54
CA TYR A 96 8.17 -1.85 -3.58
C TYR A 96 7.27 -2.08 -4.81
N TYR A 97 7.29 -3.29 -5.38
CA TYR A 97 6.44 -3.61 -6.53
C TYR A 97 4.96 -3.44 -6.21
N THR A 98 4.52 -3.96 -5.07
CA THR A 98 3.11 -3.90 -4.68
C THR A 98 2.68 -2.47 -4.44
N SER A 99 3.48 -1.65 -3.75
CA SER A 99 3.19 -0.23 -3.54
C SER A 99 3.11 0.49 -4.87
N LEU A 100 4.10 0.36 -5.77
CA LEU A 100 4.09 1.03 -7.07
C LEU A 100 2.88 0.70 -7.94
N LEU A 101 2.38 -0.53 -7.86
CA LEU A 101 1.47 -1.10 -8.85
C LEU A 101 0.03 -1.31 -8.34
N HIS A 102 -0.27 -1.11 -7.05
CA HIS A 102 -1.60 -1.41 -6.51
C HIS A 102 -2.73 -0.57 -7.10
N ASP A 103 -2.44 0.70 -7.44
CA ASP A 103 -3.42 1.66 -7.94
C ASP A 103 -3.33 1.89 -9.47
N LEU A 104 -2.67 1.01 -10.24
CA LEU A 104 -2.53 1.22 -11.70
C LEU A 104 -3.86 1.38 -12.42
N ALA A 105 -4.83 0.55 -12.06
CA ALA A 105 -6.16 0.57 -12.64
C ALA A 105 -7.05 1.69 -12.08
N PHE A 106 -6.55 2.42 -11.07
CA PHE A 106 -7.20 3.58 -10.49
C PHE A 106 -6.82 4.85 -11.26
N SER A 107 -7.13 4.85 -12.56
CA SER A 107 -6.69 5.89 -13.48
C SER A 107 -7.63 6.05 -14.68
N ASN A 108 -7.70 7.28 -15.20
CA ASN A 108 -8.39 7.61 -16.45
C ASN A 108 -7.48 7.47 -17.69
N ASN A 109 -6.30 6.85 -17.56
CA ASN A 109 -5.40 6.61 -18.67
C ASN A 109 -6.05 5.72 -19.74
N THR A 110 -5.86 6.03 -21.02
CA THR A 110 -6.50 5.28 -22.12
C THR A 110 -6.12 3.80 -22.16
N GLU A 111 -4.91 3.43 -21.75
CA GLU A 111 -4.49 2.02 -21.66
C GLU A 111 -5.23 1.27 -20.55
N VAL A 112 -5.52 1.96 -19.44
CA VAL A 112 -6.31 1.42 -18.32
C VAL A 112 -7.77 1.27 -18.73
N LEU A 113 -8.36 2.29 -19.35
CA LEU A 113 -9.76 2.27 -19.77
C LEU A 113 -10.04 1.27 -20.91
N ALA A 114 -9.06 1.03 -21.79
CA ALA A 114 -9.18 0.08 -22.90
C ALA A 114 -8.88 -1.37 -22.50
N HIS A 115 -8.40 -1.62 -21.28
CA HIS A 115 -8.01 -2.96 -20.85
C HIS A 115 -9.23 -3.91 -20.79
N PRO A 116 -9.13 -5.18 -21.25
CA PRO A 116 -10.27 -6.10 -21.26
C PRO A 116 -10.89 -6.36 -19.87
N ALA A 117 -10.08 -6.26 -18.81
CA ALA A 117 -10.55 -6.39 -17.43
C ALA A 117 -11.18 -5.11 -16.86
N HIS A 118 -11.35 -4.04 -17.63
CA HIS A 118 -11.80 -2.74 -17.13
C HIS A 118 -13.18 -2.76 -16.45
N ALA A 119 -14.06 -3.69 -16.82
CA ALA A 119 -15.36 -3.86 -16.19
C ALA A 119 -15.28 -4.47 -14.76
N MET A 120 -14.11 -4.91 -14.30
CA MET A 120 -13.90 -5.37 -12.93
C MET A 120 -13.57 -4.19 -11.99
N THR A 121 -13.72 -4.41 -10.69
CA THR A 121 -13.20 -3.51 -9.65
C THR A 121 -11.72 -3.21 -9.91
N PHE A 122 -11.28 -1.98 -9.64
CA PHE A 122 -9.92 -1.53 -9.96
C PHE A 122 -8.84 -2.41 -9.29
N GLU A 123 -9.10 -3.00 -8.12
CA GLU A 123 -8.15 -3.90 -7.45
C GLU A 123 -7.89 -5.16 -8.29
N LEU A 124 -8.94 -5.76 -8.84
CA LEU A 124 -8.82 -6.95 -9.69
C LEU A 124 -8.21 -6.59 -11.04
N GLN A 125 -8.66 -5.49 -11.66
CA GLN A 125 -8.07 -5.00 -12.91
C GLN A 125 -6.58 -4.71 -12.73
N GLY A 126 -6.21 -3.98 -11.68
CA GLY A 126 -4.84 -3.59 -11.36
C GLY A 126 -3.95 -4.79 -11.07
N ALA A 127 -4.48 -5.80 -10.38
CA ALA A 127 -3.79 -7.06 -10.16
C ALA A 127 -3.52 -7.83 -11.46
N ILE A 128 -4.48 -7.88 -12.39
CA ILE A 128 -4.30 -8.52 -13.71
C ILE A 128 -3.24 -7.77 -14.51
N MET A 129 -3.35 -6.45 -14.62
CA MET A 129 -2.37 -5.62 -15.33
C MET A 129 -0.98 -5.74 -14.72
N THR A 130 -0.89 -5.83 -13.40
CA THR A 130 0.37 -6.05 -12.68
C THR A 130 0.96 -7.42 -13.00
N TYR A 131 0.15 -8.47 -13.00
CA TYR A 131 0.60 -9.82 -13.37
C TYR A 131 1.19 -9.84 -14.78
N GLU A 132 0.47 -9.27 -15.75
CA GLU A 132 0.91 -9.20 -17.15
C GLU A 132 2.22 -8.40 -17.30
N HIS A 133 2.30 -7.25 -16.63
CA HIS A 133 3.48 -6.39 -16.64
C HIS A 133 4.69 -7.07 -16.00
N LEU A 134 4.56 -7.65 -14.81
CA LEU A 134 5.67 -8.31 -14.10
C LEU A 134 6.16 -9.54 -14.86
N HIS A 135 5.26 -10.31 -15.49
CA HIS A 135 5.65 -11.44 -16.31
C HIS A 135 6.56 -11.04 -17.48
N ALA A 136 6.32 -9.85 -18.06
CA ALA A 136 7.12 -9.32 -19.17
C ALA A 136 8.38 -8.57 -18.71
N ALA A 137 8.26 -7.73 -17.69
CA ALA A 137 9.26 -6.72 -17.31
C ALA A 137 10.13 -7.12 -16.11
N ALA A 138 9.75 -8.15 -15.35
CA ALA A 138 10.47 -8.60 -14.16
C ALA A 138 10.68 -10.13 -14.14
N PRO A 139 11.32 -10.72 -15.17
CA PRO A 139 11.48 -12.17 -15.30
C PRO A 139 12.35 -12.81 -14.21
N SER A 140 13.05 -12.01 -13.40
CA SER A 140 13.80 -12.48 -12.23
C SER A 140 12.92 -12.79 -11.03
N LEU A 141 11.66 -12.33 -11.01
CA LEU A 141 10.72 -12.68 -9.95
C LEU A 141 10.23 -14.10 -10.13
N ASP A 142 10.29 -14.90 -9.06
CA ASP A 142 9.72 -16.25 -9.09
C ASP A 142 8.18 -16.21 -8.99
N PRO A 143 7.48 -17.33 -9.32
CA PRO A 143 6.02 -17.36 -9.27
C PRO A 143 5.42 -17.07 -7.89
N HIS A 144 6.11 -17.39 -6.78
CA HIS A 144 5.63 -17.09 -5.44
C HIS A 144 5.71 -15.59 -5.13
N GLN A 145 6.77 -14.92 -5.57
CA GLN A 145 6.92 -13.47 -5.46
C GLN A 145 5.85 -12.73 -6.27
N VAL A 146 5.66 -13.12 -7.53
CA VAL A 146 4.60 -12.54 -8.38
C VAL A 146 3.22 -12.79 -7.78
N GLY A 147 2.95 -14.02 -7.32
CA GLY A 147 1.69 -14.38 -6.69
C GLY A 147 1.39 -13.54 -5.45
N ASP A 148 2.37 -13.35 -4.57
CA ASP A 148 2.22 -12.53 -3.36
C ASP A 148 1.99 -11.04 -3.68
N ILE A 149 2.70 -10.47 -4.66
CA ILE A 149 2.48 -9.09 -5.12
C ILE A 149 1.05 -8.93 -5.65
N VAL A 150 0.64 -9.77 -6.59
CA VAL A 150 -0.68 -9.70 -7.23
C VAL A 150 -1.80 -9.92 -6.22
N GLN A 151 -1.68 -10.92 -5.34
CA GLN A 151 -2.66 -11.18 -4.29
C GLN A 151 -2.73 -10.02 -3.28
N SER A 152 -1.59 -9.41 -2.94
CA SER A 152 -1.56 -8.25 -2.04
C SER A 152 -2.32 -7.06 -2.62
N ILE A 153 -2.21 -6.82 -3.94
CA ILE A 153 -2.98 -5.79 -4.65
C ILE A 153 -4.47 -6.10 -4.60
N VAL A 154 -4.90 -7.34 -4.84
CA VAL A 154 -6.34 -7.68 -4.78
C VAL A 154 -6.95 -7.38 -3.41
N LEU A 155 -6.17 -7.58 -2.35
CA LEU A 155 -6.68 -7.56 -0.97
C LEU A 155 -6.49 -6.22 -0.25
N HIS A 156 -5.83 -5.22 -0.85
CA HIS A 156 -5.32 -4.05 -0.10
C HIS A 156 -6.41 -3.10 0.41
N THR A 157 -7.56 -3.01 -0.26
CA THR A 157 -8.70 -2.18 0.16
C THR A 157 -9.62 -2.88 1.16
N SER A 158 -9.40 -4.18 1.41
CA SER A 158 -10.30 -5.01 2.19
C SER A 158 -9.85 -5.13 3.64
N ALA A 159 -10.77 -4.84 4.57
CA ALA A 159 -10.58 -5.10 5.99
C ALA A 159 -11.09 -6.50 6.36
N TRP A 160 -10.20 -7.36 6.86
CA TRP A 160 -10.52 -8.73 7.20
C TRP A 160 -10.66 -8.91 8.71
N THR A 161 -11.70 -9.61 9.15
CA THR A 161 -11.97 -9.81 10.58
C THR A 161 -11.25 -11.03 11.17
N SER A 162 -10.70 -11.91 10.32
CA SER A 162 -10.00 -13.14 10.71
C SER A 162 -9.07 -13.61 9.60
N GLY A 163 -8.16 -14.54 9.91
CA GLY A 163 -7.22 -15.13 8.96
C GLY A 163 -5.83 -14.50 9.00
N ASN A 164 -4.99 -14.90 8.05
CA ASN A 164 -3.61 -14.42 7.92
C ASN A 164 -3.39 -13.72 6.58
N SER A 165 -2.63 -12.64 6.64
CA SER A 165 -2.10 -11.91 5.49
C SER A 165 -0.62 -12.22 5.34
N SER A 166 -0.08 -12.11 4.13
CA SER A 166 1.36 -11.99 3.99
C SER A 166 1.84 -10.65 4.59
N ALA A 167 3.11 -10.59 4.99
CA ALA A 167 3.71 -9.33 5.44
C ALA A 167 3.60 -8.23 4.38
N ASN A 168 3.76 -8.59 3.10
CA ASN A 168 3.61 -7.67 1.99
C ASN A 168 2.20 -7.05 1.92
N GLN A 169 1.16 -7.89 2.03
CA GLN A 169 -0.23 -7.43 1.95
C GLN A 169 -0.59 -6.48 3.09
N ILE A 170 -0.23 -6.82 4.33
CA ILE A 170 -0.63 -5.99 5.48
C ILE A 170 0.11 -4.64 5.48
N LEU A 171 1.38 -4.62 5.06
CA LEU A 171 2.17 -3.40 4.93
C LEU A 171 1.55 -2.45 3.92
N LEU A 172 1.13 -2.98 2.77
CA LEU A 172 0.42 -2.19 1.76
C LEU A 172 -0.91 -1.67 2.31
N ALA A 173 -1.77 -2.54 2.84
CA ALA A 173 -3.12 -2.16 3.28
C ALA A 173 -3.09 -1.09 4.38
N ILE A 174 -2.19 -1.23 5.36
CA ILE A 174 -2.00 -0.24 6.44
C ILE A 174 -1.43 1.07 5.89
N SER A 175 -0.43 1.01 5.00
CA SER A 175 0.20 2.22 4.47
C SER A 175 -0.70 3.00 3.51
N ALA A 176 -1.46 2.31 2.65
CA ALA A 176 -2.43 2.92 1.75
C ALA A 176 -3.59 3.54 2.52
N GLY A 177 -4.15 2.80 3.49
CA GLY A 177 -5.19 3.32 4.38
C GLY A 177 -4.73 4.54 5.19
N PHE A 178 -3.50 4.50 5.72
CA PHE A 178 -2.91 5.64 6.42
C PHE A 178 -2.68 6.84 5.51
N ASP A 179 -2.16 6.65 4.28
CA ASP A 179 -1.95 7.78 3.38
C ASP A 179 -3.27 8.38 2.88
N ALA A 180 -4.35 7.60 2.81
CA ALA A 180 -5.68 8.10 2.46
C ALA A 180 -6.35 8.85 3.62
N GLY A 181 -6.27 8.33 4.86
CA GLY A 181 -7.01 8.86 6.00
C GLY A 181 -6.22 9.68 7.03
N GLY A 182 -4.89 9.59 7.03
CA GLY A 182 -4.02 10.21 8.04
C GLY A 182 -4.16 9.58 9.43
N PHE A 183 -3.62 10.24 10.46
CA PHE A 183 -3.62 9.71 11.83
C PHE A 183 -5.01 9.53 12.46
N ASN A 184 -6.00 10.29 11.99
CA ASN A 184 -7.39 10.18 12.43
C ASN A 184 -8.23 9.29 11.50
N GLY A 185 -7.61 8.70 10.47
CA GLY A 185 -8.29 7.82 9.53
C GLY A 185 -8.82 6.58 10.22
N THR A 186 -10.00 6.13 9.80
CA THR A 186 -10.49 4.79 10.18
C THR A 186 -9.76 3.76 9.32
N GLY A 187 -9.26 2.70 9.96
CA GLY A 187 -8.38 1.74 9.30
C GLY A 187 -8.35 0.39 9.98
N ILE A 188 -7.48 -0.48 9.48
CA ILE A 188 -7.27 -1.82 10.06
C ILE A 188 -6.77 -1.69 11.52
N VAL A 189 -6.05 -0.61 11.83
CA VAL A 189 -5.36 -0.37 13.10
C VAL A 189 -5.42 1.10 13.50
N ASP A 190 -5.13 1.38 14.76
CA ASP A 190 -4.87 2.75 15.25
C ASP A 190 -3.52 3.25 14.74
N TYR A 191 -3.56 4.19 13.79
CA TYR A 191 -2.37 4.73 13.12
C TYR A 191 -1.50 5.62 14.00
N THR A 192 -2.03 6.16 15.11
CA THR A 192 -1.26 7.05 16.02
C THR A 192 -0.07 6.34 16.66
N ARG A 193 -0.11 5.00 16.69
CA ARG A 193 0.92 4.16 17.31
C ARG A 193 2.03 3.74 16.35
N LEU A 194 1.87 3.99 15.06
CA LEU A 194 2.66 3.35 14.01
C LEU A 194 3.80 4.21 13.48
N TRP A 195 3.55 5.50 13.26
CA TRP A 195 4.52 6.41 12.65
C TRP A 195 4.75 7.65 13.49
N ASN A 196 6.00 8.10 13.51
CA ASN A 196 6.33 9.40 14.05
C ASN A 196 5.89 10.53 13.10
N PRO A 197 5.19 11.57 13.58
CA PRO A 197 4.76 12.68 12.74
C PRO A 197 5.89 13.38 11.96
N LYS A 198 7.11 13.42 12.52
CA LYS A 198 8.25 14.03 11.83
C LYS A 198 8.72 13.19 10.63
N THR A 199 8.73 11.86 10.77
CA THR A 199 9.03 10.95 9.65
C THR A 199 7.99 11.11 8.55
N VAL A 200 6.71 11.19 8.93
CA VAL A 200 5.61 11.41 7.99
C VAL A 200 5.77 12.72 7.22
N ALA A 201 6.04 13.82 7.93
CA ALA A 201 6.26 15.12 7.31
C ALA A 201 7.44 15.15 6.33
N GLU A 202 8.53 14.42 6.61
CA GLU A 202 9.67 14.32 5.69
C GLU A 202 9.33 13.53 4.43
N ILE A 203 8.57 12.45 4.55
CA ILE A 203 8.07 11.65 3.41
C ILE A 203 7.12 12.50 2.55
N GLU A 204 6.16 13.20 3.16
CA GLU A 204 5.23 14.07 2.44
C GLU A 204 5.91 15.28 1.79
N LYS A 205 6.99 15.78 2.37
CA LYS A 205 7.80 16.83 1.74
C LYS A 205 8.46 16.33 0.46
N ALA A 206 8.91 15.07 0.44
CA ALA A 206 9.54 14.47 -0.73
C ALA A 206 8.52 14.07 -1.81
N TYR A 207 7.34 13.62 -1.39
CA TYR A 207 6.22 13.24 -2.27
C TYR A 207 4.95 13.99 -1.86
N PRO A 208 4.79 15.25 -2.30
CA PRO A 208 3.69 16.11 -1.87
C PRO A 208 2.32 15.49 -2.12
N TYR A 209 1.42 15.70 -1.16
CA TYR A 209 0.02 15.30 -1.29
C TYR A 209 -0.69 16.07 -2.43
N GLY A 210 -0.42 17.38 -2.55
CA GLY A 210 -0.98 18.21 -3.62
C GLY A 210 -2.52 18.09 -3.72
N ASP A 211 -3.02 17.92 -4.93
CA ASP A 211 -4.45 17.71 -5.23
C ASP A 211 -4.88 16.24 -5.17
N ALA A 212 -4.06 15.34 -4.58
CA ALA A 212 -4.35 13.90 -4.53
C ALA A 212 -5.71 13.58 -3.92
N HIS A 213 -6.17 14.34 -2.91
CA HIS A 213 -7.53 14.18 -2.36
C HIS A 213 -8.61 14.32 -3.43
N THR A 214 -8.54 15.38 -4.25
CA THR A 214 -9.55 15.66 -5.28
C THR A 214 -9.48 14.64 -6.40
N GLU A 215 -8.28 14.23 -6.81
CA GLU A 215 -8.07 13.17 -7.79
C GLU A 215 -8.63 11.84 -7.29
N VAL A 216 -8.26 11.40 -6.08
CA VAL A 216 -8.71 10.15 -5.45
C VAL A 216 -10.22 10.17 -5.25
N ALA A 217 -10.79 11.23 -4.66
CA ALA A 217 -12.23 11.34 -4.46
C ALA A 217 -13.01 11.26 -5.79
N GLY A 218 -12.50 11.91 -6.85
CA GLY A 218 -13.09 11.83 -8.18
C GLY A 218 -13.03 10.41 -8.77
N LEU A 219 -11.90 9.72 -8.61
CA LEU A 219 -11.72 8.35 -9.08
C LEU A 219 -12.58 7.35 -8.29
N ILE A 220 -12.70 7.51 -6.96
CA ILE A 220 -13.57 6.66 -6.11
C ILE A 220 -15.02 6.82 -6.56
N THR A 221 -15.47 8.07 -6.72
CA THR A 221 -16.83 8.39 -7.17
C THR A 221 -17.09 7.78 -8.55
N SER A 222 -16.13 7.89 -9.45
CA SER A 222 -16.20 7.30 -10.79
C SER A 222 -16.29 5.77 -10.74
N GLU A 223 -15.44 5.11 -9.94
CA GLU A 223 -15.42 3.66 -9.80
C GLU A 223 -16.76 3.12 -9.28
N VAL A 224 -17.29 3.69 -8.19
CA VAL A 224 -18.57 3.27 -7.61
C VAL A 224 -19.74 3.56 -8.56
N THR A 225 -19.69 4.65 -9.33
CA THR A 225 -20.76 5.01 -10.27
C THR A 225 -20.77 4.10 -11.50
N GLN A 226 -19.59 3.84 -12.08
CA GLN A 226 -19.46 3.04 -13.30
C GLN A 226 -19.53 1.53 -13.02
N LYS A 227 -19.10 1.12 -11.83
CA LYS A 227 -19.02 -0.29 -11.40
C LYS A 227 -19.67 -0.43 -10.03
N PRO A 228 -21.01 -0.40 -9.94
CA PRO A 228 -21.72 -0.41 -8.65
C PRO A 228 -21.57 -1.71 -7.83
N ASN A 229 -20.94 -2.74 -8.41
CA ASN A 229 -20.56 -3.99 -7.76
C ASN A 229 -19.05 -4.08 -7.46
N CYS A 230 -18.32 -2.96 -7.51
CA CYS A 230 -16.90 -2.89 -7.14
C CYS A 230 -16.70 -3.13 -5.64
N LEU A 231 -15.49 -3.51 -5.24
CA LEU A 231 -15.16 -3.82 -3.85
C LEU A 231 -15.34 -2.60 -2.94
N PHE A 232 -15.04 -1.39 -3.41
CA PHE A 232 -15.30 -0.16 -2.65
C PHE A 232 -16.77 0.02 -2.27
N SER A 233 -17.71 -0.49 -3.07
CA SER A 233 -19.15 -0.42 -2.76
C SER A 233 -19.54 -1.29 -1.56
N HIS A 234 -18.65 -2.15 -1.08
CA HIS A 234 -18.85 -3.05 0.07
C HIS A 234 -18.16 -2.57 1.34
N ILE A 235 -17.46 -1.43 1.33
CA ILE A 235 -16.86 -0.85 2.53
C ILE A 235 -17.97 -0.39 3.51
N PRO A 236 -17.83 -0.67 4.82
CA PRO A 236 -18.76 -0.16 5.83
C PRO A 236 -18.92 1.37 5.74
N GLY A 237 -20.17 1.84 5.67
CA GLY A 237 -20.48 3.26 5.48
C GLY A 237 -20.63 3.70 4.02
N GLY A 238 -20.36 2.80 3.06
CA GLY A 238 -20.54 3.06 1.63
C GLY A 238 -19.64 4.18 1.09
N LEU A 239 -20.02 4.74 -0.06
CA LEU A 239 -19.28 5.83 -0.72
C LEU A 239 -19.11 7.05 0.19
N ASP A 240 -20.17 7.47 0.88
CA ASP A 240 -20.11 8.63 1.78
C ASP A 240 -19.16 8.39 2.95
N GLY A 241 -19.19 7.18 3.53
CA GLY A 241 -18.25 6.79 4.58
C GLY A 241 -16.81 6.83 4.08
N LEU A 242 -16.55 6.32 2.88
CA LEU A 242 -15.21 6.32 2.28
C LEU A 242 -14.70 7.75 2.02
N LEU A 243 -15.53 8.59 1.38
CA LEU A 243 -15.17 9.98 1.08
C LEU A 243 -14.96 10.83 2.35
N ASN A 244 -15.78 10.63 3.38
CA ASN A 244 -15.64 11.35 4.66
C ASN A 244 -14.37 10.97 5.44
N ASN A 245 -13.79 9.80 5.16
CA ASN A 245 -12.54 9.34 5.77
C ASN A 245 -11.30 9.78 5.00
N LEU A 246 -11.45 10.34 3.79
CA LEU A 246 -10.31 10.90 3.06
C LEU A 246 -9.83 12.18 3.74
N ARG A 247 -8.53 12.30 3.93
CA ARG A 247 -7.94 13.53 4.46
C ARG A 247 -7.96 14.66 3.44
N VAL A 248 -8.20 15.87 3.90
CA VAL A 248 -8.12 17.08 3.09
C VAL A 248 -6.79 17.77 3.36
N GLY A 249 -5.75 17.38 2.63
CA GLY A 249 -4.40 17.97 2.72
C GLY A 249 -3.38 17.11 3.48
N PRO A 250 -2.20 17.67 3.81
CA PRO A 250 -1.10 16.97 4.48
C PRO A 250 -1.51 16.28 5.80
N ILE A 251 -0.77 15.26 6.23
CA ILE A 251 -1.06 14.53 7.46
C ILE A 251 -0.71 15.46 8.62
N ALA A 252 -1.74 16.02 9.26
CA ALA A 252 -1.57 16.82 10.46
C ALA A 252 -1.12 15.93 11.62
N PRO A 253 -0.07 16.32 12.39
CA PRO A 253 0.24 15.67 13.65
C PRO A 253 -0.97 15.76 14.59
N VAL A 254 -1.24 14.67 15.32
CA VAL A 254 -2.17 14.68 16.46
C VAL A 254 -1.46 15.21 17.70
#